data_AF-A0A2N3BZ59-F1
#
_entry.id   AF-A0A2N3BZ59-F1
#
_cell.length_a   1.000
_cell.length_b   1.000
_cell.length_c   1.000
_cell.angle_alpha   90.00
_cell.angle_beta   90.00
_cell.angle_gamma   90.00
#
_symmetry.space_group_name_H-M   'P 1'
#
loop_
_entity.id
_entity.type
_entity.pdbx_description
1 polymer ?
#
loop_
_entity_poly.entity_id
_entity_poly.type
_entity_poly.pdbx_seq_one_letter_code
_entity_poly.pdbx_strand_id
1 'polypeptide(L)'
;MAVSSAPGSNLPGTMTSAAWAVAGSLIAGTVLSIIIAAKAQDAPMAAHAWLFAFAFAAGVMVLGQRHLNATTHGGAREDDGTGYNDGVVKAGAIATLFWGVAGFLVGVVIAFQLAFPFLNLDTAFTNFGRLRPLHTSAVIFAFGGNALIATSFYVVQRTCRTRLAGDVAPWFVFWGYNLFIVVAATGYLMGVSQAREYAEPEWYADLWLTIVWVVYLLVFLATLAKRKEPHIYVANWFYLAFIVTIAMLHIGNNLAIPESFTSSKSYSLFPGVQDALIQWWYGHNAVGFFLTAGFLGMMYYFVPKRAERPVYSYRLSIVHFWSLIFLYIWAGPHHLHFTALPDWAQTLGMTFSIMLWMPSWGGMINGLMTLSGAWDKLRTDPVIRMLVVSVAFYGMSTFEGPVMSVKAVNSLSHYTDWTIGHV
;
A
#
# COMPACT_ATOMS: atom_id res chain seq x y z
N MET A 1 21.54 -1.86 6.78
CA MET A 1 20.75 -1.98 8.03
C MET A 1 21.69 -2.14 9.22
N ALA A 2 22.16 -1.04 9.81
CA ALA A 2 22.78 -1.13 11.13
C ALA A 2 21.64 -1.15 12.16
N VAL A 3 21.43 -2.33 12.77
CA VAL A 3 20.64 -2.47 13.98
C VAL A 3 21.19 -1.45 14.98
N SER A 4 20.32 -0.59 15.53
CA SER A 4 20.65 0.43 16.54
C SER A 4 21.84 -0.01 17.39
N SER A 5 22.94 0.71 17.27
CA SER A 5 24.15 0.51 18.06
C SER A 5 23.79 0.47 19.54
N ALA A 6 24.55 -0.33 20.29
CA ALA A 6 24.52 -0.42 21.74
C ALA A 6 24.37 0.95 22.43
N PRO A 7 23.77 1.02 23.62
CA PRO A 7 23.60 2.27 24.35
C PRO A 7 24.98 2.93 24.56
N GLY A 8 25.22 4.08 23.91
CA GLY A 8 26.33 4.97 24.26
C GLY A 8 27.30 5.48 23.18
N SER A 9 27.04 5.41 21.86
CA SER A 9 28.07 5.90 20.90
C SER A 9 27.73 7.04 19.95
N ASN A 10 26.49 7.53 19.87
CA ASN A 10 26.17 8.73 19.06
C ASN A 10 24.96 9.47 19.63
N LEU A 11 24.98 10.81 19.63
CA LEU A 11 23.81 11.63 19.99
C LEU A 11 22.64 11.28 19.05
N PRO A 12 21.42 11.03 19.54
CA PRO A 12 20.26 10.82 18.69
C PRO A 12 20.13 11.93 17.64
N GLY A 13 19.90 11.54 16.39
CA GLY A 13 19.82 12.49 15.27
C GLY A 13 21.13 12.78 14.55
N THR A 14 22.28 12.33 15.05
CA THR A 14 23.55 12.45 14.32
C THR A 14 23.71 11.40 13.22
N MET A 15 24.65 11.65 12.28
CA MET A 15 24.94 10.72 11.20
C MET A 15 25.62 9.46 11.73
N THR A 16 24.86 8.38 11.83
CA THR A 16 25.42 7.03 12.01
C THR A 16 26.08 6.54 10.72
N SER A 17 26.85 5.45 10.77
CA SER A 17 27.40 4.81 9.56
C SER A 17 26.31 4.44 8.55
N ALA A 18 25.14 4.02 9.03
CA ALA A 18 23.98 3.77 8.18
C ALA A 18 23.41 5.06 7.56
N ALA A 19 23.37 6.18 8.31
CA ALA A 19 22.91 7.45 7.77
C ALA A 19 23.87 8.00 6.70
N TRP A 20 25.19 7.85 6.89
CA TRP A 20 26.19 8.18 5.87
C TRP A 20 26.04 7.33 4.60
N ALA A 21 25.81 6.02 4.76
CA ALA A 21 25.56 5.14 3.61
C ALA A 21 24.31 5.59 2.83
N VAL A 22 23.22 5.93 3.53
CA VAL A 22 22.01 6.46 2.89
C VAL A 22 22.29 7.77 2.16
N ALA A 23 22.99 8.72 2.78
CA ALA A 23 23.36 9.98 2.12
C ALA A 23 24.22 9.72 0.87
N GLY A 24 25.20 8.82 0.93
CA GLY A 24 26.00 8.41 -0.22
C GLY A 24 25.15 7.83 -1.36
N SER A 25 24.19 6.95 -1.05
CA SER A 25 23.27 6.39 -2.03
C SER A 25 22.38 7.46 -2.68
N LEU A 26 21.90 8.44 -1.89
CA LEU A 26 21.10 9.55 -2.43
C LEU A 26 21.94 10.49 -3.30
N ILE A 27 23.20 10.74 -2.97
CA ILE A 27 24.13 11.52 -3.82
C ILE A 27 24.35 10.78 -5.15
N ALA A 28 24.66 9.49 -5.10
CA ALA A 28 24.83 8.67 -6.30
C ALA A 28 23.54 8.65 -7.15
N GLY A 29 22.38 8.50 -6.50
CA GLY A 29 21.08 8.60 -7.15
C GLY A 29 20.86 9.96 -7.81
N THR A 30 21.23 11.06 -7.14
CA THR A 30 21.10 12.43 -7.70
C THR A 30 21.89 12.55 -9.00
N VAL A 31 23.15 12.10 -9.01
CA VAL A 31 24.01 12.14 -10.19
C VAL A 31 23.44 11.26 -11.31
N LEU A 32 23.01 10.04 -10.99
CA LEU A 32 22.40 9.13 -11.96
C LEU A 32 21.13 9.75 -12.58
N SER A 33 20.25 10.32 -11.76
CA SER A 33 19.03 10.98 -12.19
C SER A 33 19.31 12.18 -13.10
N ILE A 34 20.35 12.98 -12.84
CA ILE A 34 20.77 14.06 -13.74
C ILE A 34 21.25 13.52 -15.09
N ILE A 35 22.03 12.41 -15.08
CA ILE A 35 22.50 11.77 -16.32
C ILE A 35 21.32 11.23 -17.13
N ILE A 36 20.34 10.59 -16.48
CA ILE A 36 19.12 10.09 -17.15
C ILE A 36 18.33 11.27 -17.72
N ALA A 37 18.15 12.36 -16.96
CA ALA A 37 17.44 13.54 -17.42
C ALA A 37 18.10 14.18 -18.66
N ALA A 38 19.43 14.25 -18.69
CA ALA A 38 20.19 14.78 -19.82
C ALA A 38 20.15 13.89 -21.06
N LYS A 39 19.87 12.59 -20.89
CA LYS A 39 19.82 11.58 -21.97
C LYS A 39 18.42 11.04 -22.24
N ALA A 40 17.39 11.68 -21.69
CA ALA A 40 16.01 11.24 -21.80
C ALA A 40 15.55 11.28 -23.27
N GLN A 41 14.88 10.21 -23.71
CA GLN A 41 14.33 10.09 -25.06
C GLN A 41 12.95 10.75 -25.19
N ASP A 42 12.27 10.95 -24.06
CA ASP A 42 10.97 11.60 -23.98
C ASP A 42 10.88 12.56 -22.79
N ALA A 43 10.00 13.56 -22.92
CA ALA A 43 9.83 14.60 -21.91
C ALA A 43 9.36 14.08 -20.54
N PRO A 44 8.42 13.10 -20.45
CA PRO A 44 8.06 12.51 -19.17
C PRO A 44 9.21 11.85 -18.41
N MET A 45 10.08 11.10 -19.11
CA MET A 45 11.29 10.54 -18.49
C MET A 45 12.22 11.65 -17.96
N ALA A 46 12.45 12.71 -18.75
CA ALA A 46 13.25 13.85 -18.30
C ALA A 46 12.66 14.49 -17.04
N ALA A 47 11.34 14.71 -17.01
CA ALA A 47 10.63 15.33 -15.90
C ALA A 47 10.73 14.49 -14.61
N HIS A 48 10.50 13.17 -14.71
CA HIS A 48 10.61 12.29 -13.55
C HIS A 48 12.06 12.10 -13.09
N ALA A 49 13.03 12.06 -14.01
CA ALA A 49 14.44 12.02 -13.65
C ALA A 49 14.85 13.28 -12.87
N TRP A 50 14.39 14.48 -13.27
CA TRP A 50 14.59 15.69 -12.48
C TRP A 50 13.89 15.63 -11.11
N LEU A 51 12.66 15.11 -11.05
CA LEU A 51 11.94 14.93 -9.80
C LEU A 51 12.72 14.03 -8.81
N PHE A 52 13.29 12.93 -9.29
CA PHE A 52 14.18 12.08 -8.48
C PHE A 52 15.44 12.81 -8.04
N ALA A 53 16.11 13.55 -8.93
CA ALA A 53 17.31 14.32 -8.59
C ALA A 53 17.03 15.34 -7.47
N PHE A 54 15.92 16.09 -7.57
CA PHE A 54 15.52 17.04 -6.53
C PHE A 54 15.18 16.35 -5.22
N ALA A 55 14.41 15.26 -5.26
CA ALA A 55 14.03 14.52 -4.06
C ALA A 55 15.25 13.92 -3.34
N PHE A 56 16.22 13.37 -4.08
CA PHE A 56 17.44 12.82 -3.51
C PHE A 56 18.35 13.89 -2.92
N ALA A 57 18.55 15.00 -3.64
CA ALA A 57 19.29 16.15 -3.12
C ALA A 57 18.65 16.72 -1.85
N ALA A 58 17.31 16.84 -1.82
CA ALA A 58 16.56 17.25 -0.64
C ALA A 58 16.75 16.26 0.52
N GLY A 59 16.72 14.95 0.26
CA GLY A 59 16.99 13.93 1.27
C GLY A 59 18.39 14.06 1.90
N VAL A 60 19.42 14.35 1.10
CA VAL A 60 20.78 14.62 1.60
C VAL A 60 20.80 15.87 2.47
N MET A 61 20.15 16.95 2.03
CA MET A 61 20.06 18.19 2.79
C MET A 61 19.34 17.98 4.13
N VAL A 62 18.22 17.24 4.16
CA VAL A 62 17.48 16.94 5.39
C VAL A 62 18.32 16.10 6.36
N LEU A 63 19.06 15.10 5.87
CA LEU A 63 19.97 14.33 6.72
C LEU A 63 21.11 15.19 7.28
N GLY A 64 21.68 16.08 6.46
CA GLY A 64 22.70 17.04 6.88
C GLY A 64 22.18 18.03 7.93
N GLN A 65 21.01 18.63 7.69
CA GLN A 65 20.35 19.54 8.64
C GLN A 65 20.03 18.83 9.96
N ARG A 66 19.50 17.61 9.91
CA ARG A 66 19.25 16.78 11.09
C ARG A 66 20.52 16.59 11.92
N HIS A 67 21.64 16.28 11.26
CA HIS A 67 22.94 16.11 11.91
C HIS A 67 23.45 17.40 12.54
N LEU A 68 23.43 18.50 11.79
CA LEU A 68 23.86 19.81 12.26
C LEU A 68 23.02 20.29 13.43
N ASN A 69 21.69 20.12 13.38
CA ASN A 69 20.81 20.48 14.50
C ASN A 69 21.11 19.66 15.75
N ALA A 70 21.41 18.37 15.61
CA ALA A 70 21.77 17.50 16.72
C ALA A 70 23.10 17.90 17.38
N THR A 71 24.09 18.36 16.59
CA THR A 71 25.41 18.75 17.10
C THR A 71 25.48 20.19 17.62
N THR A 72 24.69 21.11 17.06
CA THR A 72 24.75 22.55 17.40
C THR A 72 23.82 22.96 18.54
N HIS A 73 22.61 22.42 18.59
CA HIS A 73 21.59 22.84 19.56
C HIS A 73 21.46 21.93 20.77
N GLY A 74 22.37 20.95 20.94
CA GLY A 74 22.34 20.01 22.05
C GLY A 74 21.00 19.26 22.11
N GLY A 75 20.71 18.46 21.07
CA GLY A 75 19.53 17.58 21.02
C GLY A 75 18.21 18.29 21.35
N ALA A 76 17.67 19.08 20.42
CA ALA A 76 16.30 19.59 20.54
C ALA A 76 15.35 18.43 20.89
N ARG A 77 14.66 18.62 22.01
CA ARG A 77 14.23 17.62 22.98
C ARG A 77 12.91 16.92 22.60
N GLU A 78 12.77 16.38 21.38
CA GLU A 78 11.52 15.70 20.97
C GLU A 78 11.58 14.16 20.99
N ASP A 79 12.74 13.54 20.75
CA ASP A 79 12.87 12.08 20.74
C ASP A 79 14.22 11.66 21.31
N ASP A 80 14.21 11.20 22.57
CA ASP A 80 15.39 10.70 23.28
C ASP A 80 15.81 9.27 22.84
N GLY A 81 15.11 8.69 21.85
CA GLY A 81 15.36 7.35 21.34
C GLY A 81 14.84 6.22 22.23
N THR A 82 14.20 6.53 23.37
CA THR A 82 13.68 5.53 24.32
C THR A 82 12.20 5.23 24.12
N GLY A 83 11.44 6.18 23.57
CA GLY A 83 10.01 6.04 23.24
C GLY A 83 9.75 5.37 21.89
N TYR A 84 8.46 5.15 21.57
CA TYR A 84 8.06 4.75 20.22
C TYR A 84 8.39 5.85 19.19
N ASN A 85 8.76 5.44 17.99
CA ASN A 85 9.00 6.35 16.87
C ASN A 85 7.65 6.77 16.26
N ASP A 86 6.93 7.65 16.96
CA ASP A 86 5.61 8.12 16.54
C ASP A 86 5.69 9.29 15.52
N GLY A 87 6.89 9.88 15.31
CA GLY A 87 7.07 10.98 14.36
C GLY A 87 6.67 10.60 12.93
N VAL A 88 7.18 9.46 12.44
CA VAL A 88 6.83 8.95 11.10
C VAL A 88 5.36 8.54 11.00
N VAL A 89 4.78 8.04 12.10
CA VAL A 89 3.36 7.66 12.16
C VAL A 89 2.48 8.90 12.03
N LYS A 90 2.81 9.99 12.73
CA LYS A 90 2.07 11.26 12.64
C LYS A 90 2.15 11.85 11.23
N ALA A 91 3.34 11.87 10.63
CA ALA A 91 3.52 12.32 9.25
C ALA A 91 2.71 11.46 8.26
N GLY A 92 2.75 10.13 8.43
CA GLY A 92 1.94 9.18 7.67
C GLY A 92 0.44 9.44 7.81
N ALA A 93 -0.06 9.66 9.03
CA ALA A 93 -1.47 9.98 9.27
C ALA A 93 -1.92 11.28 8.58
N ILE A 94 -1.08 12.31 8.58
CA ILE A 94 -1.35 13.58 7.87
C ILE A 94 -1.37 13.34 6.35
N ALA A 95 -0.38 12.60 5.83
CA ALA A 95 -0.32 12.25 4.41
C ALA A 95 -1.53 11.42 3.97
N THR A 96 -1.99 10.48 4.80
CA THR A 96 -3.22 9.70 4.56
C THR A 96 -4.41 10.63 4.37
N LEU A 97 -4.62 11.60 5.26
CA LEU A 97 -5.74 12.55 5.13
C LEU A 97 -5.62 13.39 3.86
N PHE A 98 -4.42 13.92 3.58
CA PHE A 98 -4.17 14.71 2.38
C PHE A 98 -4.47 13.92 1.10
N TRP A 99 -3.92 12.71 0.97
CA TRP A 99 -4.14 11.86 -0.20
C TRP A 99 -5.55 11.32 -0.29
N GLY A 100 -6.23 11.11 0.84
CA GLY A 100 -7.65 10.76 0.88
C GLY A 100 -8.50 11.87 0.25
N VAL A 101 -8.30 13.11 0.68
CA VAL A 101 -9.00 14.26 0.10
C VAL A 101 -8.69 14.40 -1.39
N ALA A 102 -7.42 14.32 -1.79
CA ALA A 102 -7.03 14.44 -3.19
C ALA A 102 -7.63 13.32 -4.06
N GLY A 103 -7.49 12.05 -3.63
CA GLY A 103 -7.99 10.89 -4.36
C GLY A 103 -9.52 10.88 -4.50
N PHE A 104 -10.25 11.17 -3.43
CA PHE A 104 -11.72 11.26 -3.48
C PHE A 104 -12.20 12.45 -4.30
N LEU A 105 -11.50 13.59 -4.26
CA LEU A 105 -11.81 14.73 -5.12
C LEU A 105 -11.67 14.37 -6.60
N VAL A 106 -10.57 13.72 -7.01
CA VAL A 106 -10.44 13.26 -8.40
C VAL A 106 -11.53 12.25 -8.75
N GLY A 107 -11.93 11.38 -7.81
CA GLY A 107 -13.07 10.46 -7.97
C GLY A 107 -14.38 11.20 -8.29
N VAL A 108 -14.68 12.26 -7.54
CA VAL A 108 -15.84 13.12 -7.79
C VAL A 108 -15.74 13.81 -9.15
N VAL A 109 -14.55 14.32 -9.51
CA VAL A 109 -14.31 14.96 -10.83
C VAL A 109 -14.59 13.98 -11.97
N ILE A 110 -14.01 12.78 -11.95
CA ILE A 110 -14.20 11.81 -13.04
C ILE A 110 -15.63 11.26 -13.08
N ALA A 111 -16.33 11.17 -11.94
CA ALA A 111 -17.75 10.86 -11.92
C ALA A 111 -18.58 11.95 -12.62
N PHE A 112 -18.28 13.23 -12.36
CA PHE A 112 -18.91 14.33 -13.09
C PHE A 112 -18.54 14.36 -14.58
N GLN A 113 -17.35 13.92 -14.97
CA GLN A 113 -16.98 13.80 -16.38
C GLN A 113 -17.80 12.74 -17.12
N LEU A 114 -18.20 11.65 -16.45
CA LEU A 114 -19.11 10.66 -17.02
C LEU A 114 -20.53 11.24 -17.21
N ALA A 115 -21.00 12.05 -16.27
CA ALA A 115 -22.31 12.71 -16.37
C ALA A 115 -22.32 13.89 -17.36
N PHE A 116 -21.23 14.65 -17.41
CA PHE A 116 -21.08 15.90 -18.15
C PHE A 116 -19.73 15.94 -18.89
N PRO A 117 -19.65 15.36 -20.11
CA PRO A 117 -18.37 15.16 -20.82
C PRO A 117 -17.57 16.44 -21.12
N PHE A 118 -18.20 17.62 -21.17
CA PHE A 118 -17.49 18.89 -21.39
C PHE A 118 -16.50 19.22 -20.25
N LEU A 119 -16.64 18.60 -19.08
CA LEU A 119 -15.70 18.72 -17.96
C LEU A 119 -14.35 18.03 -18.22
N ASN A 120 -14.16 17.37 -19.37
CA ASN A 120 -12.84 16.93 -19.84
C ASN A 120 -11.94 18.09 -20.30
N LEU A 121 -12.53 19.27 -20.56
CA LEU A 121 -11.84 20.52 -20.93
C LEU A 121 -11.01 20.46 -22.21
N ASP A 122 -11.20 19.45 -23.05
CA ASP A 122 -10.43 19.20 -24.29
C ASP A 122 -8.91 19.27 -24.11
N THR A 123 -8.41 18.93 -22.92
CA THR A 123 -6.98 18.80 -22.64
C THR A 123 -6.60 17.36 -22.38
N ALA A 124 -5.37 17.00 -22.75
CA ALA A 124 -4.85 15.67 -22.48
C ALA A 124 -4.75 15.39 -20.96
N PHE A 125 -4.36 16.39 -20.16
CA PHE A 125 -4.10 16.25 -18.72
C PHE A 125 -5.37 15.98 -17.89
N THR A 126 -6.49 16.60 -18.27
CA THR A 126 -7.75 16.49 -17.52
C THR A 126 -8.71 15.46 -18.10
N ASN A 127 -8.31 14.73 -19.14
CA ASN A 127 -9.18 13.73 -19.75
C ASN A 127 -9.45 12.54 -18.80
N PHE A 128 -10.68 12.03 -18.81
CA PHE A 128 -11.13 10.89 -18.00
C PHE A 128 -10.18 9.69 -18.07
N GLY A 129 -9.67 9.36 -19.26
CA GLY A 129 -8.77 8.21 -19.45
C GLY A 129 -7.44 8.33 -18.68
N ARG A 130 -6.97 9.56 -18.40
CA ARG A 130 -5.77 9.81 -17.58
C ARG A 130 -6.10 10.01 -16.11
N LEU A 131 -7.24 10.63 -15.81
CA LEU A 131 -7.66 10.88 -14.43
C LEU A 131 -8.19 9.62 -13.73
N ARG A 132 -8.70 8.61 -14.45
CA ARG A 132 -9.14 7.34 -13.87
C ARG A 132 -8.00 6.60 -13.16
N PRO A 133 -6.86 6.25 -13.78
CA PRO A 133 -5.76 5.61 -13.07
C PRO A 133 -5.15 6.51 -11.98
N LEU A 134 -5.19 7.84 -12.16
CA LEU A 134 -4.81 8.79 -11.10
C LEU A 134 -5.70 8.65 -9.86
N HIS A 135 -7.03 8.63 -10.03
CA HIS A 135 -7.98 8.40 -8.95
C HIS A 135 -7.72 7.04 -8.28
N THR A 136 -7.68 5.97 -9.07
CA THR A 136 -7.46 4.59 -8.58
C THR A 136 -6.20 4.52 -7.73
N SER A 137 -5.06 4.99 -8.25
CA SER A 137 -3.80 4.98 -7.53
C SER A 137 -3.78 5.90 -6.31
N ALA A 138 -4.42 7.07 -6.40
CA ALA A 138 -4.49 8.01 -5.28
C ALA A 138 -5.32 7.44 -4.12
N VAL A 139 -6.45 6.78 -4.39
CA VAL A 139 -7.28 6.19 -3.33
C VAL A 139 -6.66 4.91 -2.78
N ILE A 140 -6.15 4.03 -3.63
CA ILE A 140 -5.62 2.73 -3.18
C ILE A 140 -4.23 2.91 -2.58
N PHE A 141 -3.26 3.39 -3.37
CA PHE A 141 -1.87 3.43 -2.95
C PHE A 141 -1.54 4.70 -2.16
N ALA A 142 -2.03 5.87 -2.55
CA ALA A 142 -1.69 7.08 -1.80
C ALA A 142 -2.43 7.16 -0.45
N PHE A 143 -3.77 7.10 -0.45
CA PHE A 143 -4.58 7.08 0.76
C PHE A 143 -4.42 5.76 1.52
N GLY A 144 -4.82 4.63 0.90
CA GLY A 144 -4.76 3.33 1.56
C GLY A 144 -3.34 2.91 1.94
N GLY A 145 -2.33 3.21 1.12
CA GLY A 145 -0.94 2.86 1.41
C GLY A 145 -0.32 3.69 2.53
N ASN A 146 -0.51 5.02 2.56
CA ASN A 146 -0.08 5.80 3.71
C ASN A 146 -0.83 5.37 4.99
N ALA A 147 -2.12 5.02 4.88
CA ALA A 147 -2.86 4.47 6.01
C ALA A 147 -2.19 3.20 6.53
N LEU A 148 -1.93 2.22 5.66
CA LEU A 148 -1.32 0.94 6.01
C LEU A 148 0.08 1.08 6.59
N ILE A 149 0.94 1.93 6.01
CA ILE A 149 2.29 2.16 6.52
C ILE A 149 2.24 2.82 7.90
N ALA A 150 1.41 3.86 8.06
CA ALA A 150 1.30 4.56 9.34
C ALA A 150 0.73 3.63 10.44
N THR A 151 -0.33 2.89 10.13
CA THR A 151 -0.95 1.99 11.11
C THR A 151 -0.08 0.77 11.39
N SER A 152 0.59 0.17 10.41
CA SER A 152 1.48 -0.96 10.66
C SER A 152 2.63 -0.55 11.59
N PHE A 153 3.25 0.62 11.36
CA PHE A 153 4.29 1.18 12.21
C PHE A 153 3.80 1.52 13.62
N TYR A 154 2.57 2.04 13.75
CA TYR A 154 1.96 2.28 15.05
C TYR A 154 1.69 0.97 15.81
N VAL A 155 1.10 0.00 15.13
CA VAL A 155 0.61 -1.27 15.70
C VAL A 155 1.77 -2.20 16.06
N VAL A 156 2.74 -2.39 15.17
CA VAL A 156 3.86 -3.32 15.39
C VAL A 156 4.68 -2.92 16.62
N GLN A 157 4.91 -1.61 16.80
CA GLN A 157 5.62 -1.10 17.97
C GLN A 157 4.92 -1.44 19.28
N ARG A 158 3.61 -1.19 19.34
CA ARG A 158 2.81 -1.34 20.56
C ARG A 158 2.51 -2.80 20.89
N THR A 159 2.30 -3.63 19.88
CA THR A 159 2.04 -5.07 20.04
C THR A 159 3.32 -5.84 20.37
N CYS A 160 4.48 -5.37 19.91
CA CYS A 160 5.78 -5.96 20.26
C CYS A 160 6.48 -5.28 21.45
N ARG A 161 5.91 -4.17 21.96
CA ARG A 161 6.45 -3.35 23.06
C ARG A 161 7.89 -2.89 22.83
N THR A 162 8.18 -2.51 21.59
CA THR A 162 9.52 -2.11 21.15
C THR A 162 9.43 -0.98 20.12
N ARG A 163 10.46 -0.14 20.05
CA ARG A 163 10.56 0.95 19.07
C ARG A 163 10.79 0.37 17.66
N LEU A 164 10.36 1.08 16.62
CA LEU A 164 10.68 0.71 15.23
C LEU A 164 12.18 0.51 15.04
N ALA A 165 12.52 -0.48 14.22
CA ALA A 165 13.90 -0.73 13.86
C ALA A 165 14.47 0.39 12.97
N GLY A 166 15.44 1.12 13.52
CA GLY A 166 16.21 2.15 12.83
C GLY A 166 15.56 3.53 12.87
N ASP A 167 16.37 4.58 12.89
CA ASP A 167 15.85 5.96 12.97
C ASP A 167 15.69 6.63 11.61
N VAL A 168 16.51 6.26 10.61
CA VAL A 168 16.41 6.81 9.24
C VAL A 168 15.49 5.96 8.37
N ALA A 169 15.53 4.63 8.53
CA ALA A 169 14.84 3.70 7.63
C ALA A 169 13.30 3.89 7.59
N PRO A 170 12.58 4.08 8.72
CA PRO A 170 11.14 4.36 8.66
C PRO A 170 10.81 5.66 7.90
N TRP A 171 11.64 6.70 8.06
CA TRP A 171 11.47 7.96 7.33
C TRP A 171 11.81 7.83 5.84
N PHE A 172 12.79 7.00 5.48
CA PHE A 172 13.05 6.64 4.08
C PHE A 172 11.83 5.96 3.46
N VAL A 173 11.17 5.03 4.18
CA VAL A 173 9.93 4.41 3.70
C VAL A 173 8.86 5.46 3.46
N PHE A 174 8.63 6.35 4.42
CA PHE A 174 7.63 7.41 4.28
C PHE A 174 7.89 8.33 3.07
N TRP A 175 9.08 8.92 2.98
CA TRP A 175 9.41 9.85 1.90
C TRP A 175 9.54 9.16 0.55
N GLY A 176 10.12 7.96 0.52
CA GLY A 176 10.26 7.18 -0.70
C GLY A 176 8.92 6.70 -1.25
N TYR A 177 8.00 6.30 -0.38
CA TYR A 177 6.65 5.94 -0.78
C TYR A 177 5.88 7.14 -1.32
N ASN A 178 6.00 8.31 -0.68
CA ASN A 178 5.38 9.54 -1.19
C ASN A 178 6.03 10.04 -2.49
N LEU A 179 7.33 9.83 -2.70
CA LEU A 179 7.97 10.08 -3.99
C LEU A 179 7.41 9.18 -5.09
N PHE A 180 7.21 7.88 -4.81
CA PHE A 180 6.53 6.97 -5.74
C PHE A 180 5.13 7.48 -6.11
N ILE A 181 4.34 7.90 -5.12
CA ILE A 181 2.99 8.45 -5.35
C ILE A 181 3.05 9.67 -6.27
N VAL A 182 3.96 10.61 -6.02
CA VAL A 182 4.08 11.82 -6.85
C VAL A 182 4.50 11.46 -8.28
N VAL A 183 5.48 10.57 -8.46
CA VAL A 183 5.92 10.08 -9.77
C VAL A 183 4.78 9.42 -10.53
N ALA A 184 3.99 8.56 -9.86
CA ALA A 184 2.82 7.93 -10.47
C ALA A 184 1.79 8.98 -10.88
N ALA A 185 1.44 9.90 -9.98
CA ALA A 185 0.44 10.94 -10.23
C ALA A 185 0.82 11.83 -11.41
N THR A 186 2.05 12.33 -11.46
CA THR A 186 2.52 13.15 -12.59
C THR A 186 2.64 12.33 -13.86
N GLY A 187 3.01 11.06 -13.76
CA GLY A 187 3.07 10.13 -14.89
C GLY A 187 1.72 9.95 -15.58
N TYR A 188 0.66 9.68 -14.82
CA TYR A 188 -0.69 9.53 -15.39
C TYR A 188 -1.16 10.77 -16.12
N LEU A 189 -0.94 11.96 -15.52
CA LEU A 189 -1.29 13.23 -16.14
C LEU A 189 -0.53 13.45 -17.45
N MET A 190 0.74 13.04 -17.52
CA MET A 190 1.56 13.10 -18.74
C MET A 190 1.23 11.99 -19.75
N GLY A 191 0.42 10.99 -19.39
CA GLY A 191 0.06 9.86 -20.24
C GLY A 191 1.05 8.68 -20.18
N VAL A 192 1.89 8.64 -19.15
CA VAL A 192 2.82 7.52 -18.88
C VAL A 192 2.07 6.45 -18.11
N SER A 193 1.84 5.31 -18.75
CA SER A 193 1.16 4.17 -18.14
C SER A 193 1.51 2.85 -18.82
N GLN A 194 1.59 1.78 -18.03
CA GLN A 194 1.64 0.39 -18.50
C GLN A 194 0.28 -0.10 -19.03
N ALA A 195 -0.81 0.64 -18.83
CA ALA A 195 -2.18 0.24 -19.15
C ALA A 195 -2.63 -1.07 -18.47
N ARG A 196 -2.08 -1.34 -17.28
CA ARG A 196 -2.38 -2.49 -16.43
C ARG A 196 -3.03 -1.99 -15.14
N GLU A 197 -4.28 -2.38 -14.88
CA GLU A 197 -5.03 -1.86 -13.74
C GLU A 197 -4.28 -2.09 -12.42
N TYR A 198 -4.22 -1.06 -11.57
CA TYR A 198 -3.47 -1.05 -10.31
C TYR A 198 -1.94 -1.20 -10.44
N ALA A 199 -1.40 -1.36 -11.64
CA ALA A 199 0.02 -1.49 -11.96
C ALA A 199 0.42 -0.49 -13.07
N GLU A 200 -0.24 0.65 -13.11
CA GLU A 200 -0.08 1.63 -14.18
C GLU A 200 1.27 2.38 -14.19
N PRO A 201 1.99 2.67 -13.08
CA PRO A 201 3.27 3.36 -13.13
C PRO A 201 4.29 2.59 -13.96
N GLU A 202 5.17 3.26 -14.68
CA GLU A 202 6.18 2.60 -15.53
C GLU A 202 7.40 2.08 -14.74
N TRP A 203 8.20 1.25 -15.41
CA TRP A 203 9.27 0.40 -14.83
C TRP A 203 10.20 1.09 -13.81
N TYR A 204 10.58 2.35 -14.02
CA TYR A 204 11.48 3.06 -13.11
C TYR A 204 10.79 3.43 -11.78
N ALA A 205 9.47 3.68 -11.80
CA ALA A 205 8.67 3.84 -10.60
C ALA A 205 8.51 2.50 -9.86
N ASP A 206 8.36 1.40 -10.60
CA ASP A 206 8.29 0.05 -10.03
C ASP A 206 9.58 -0.36 -9.31
N LEU A 207 10.74 -0.07 -9.91
CA LEU A 207 12.04 -0.33 -9.29
C LEU A 207 12.20 0.51 -8.02
N TRP A 208 11.82 1.78 -8.07
CA TRP A 208 11.85 2.65 -6.89
C TRP A 208 10.95 2.12 -5.77
N LEU A 209 9.70 1.77 -6.09
CA LEU A 209 8.78 1.20 -5.11
C LEU A 209 9.32 -0.11 -4.54
N THR A 210 9.95 -0.96 -5.36
CA THR A 210 10.57 -2.21 -4.89
C THR A 210 11.62 -1.93 -3.81
N ILE A 211 12.50 -0.93 -4.02
CA ILE A 211 13.51 -0.54 -3.02
C ILE A 211 12.84 -0.07 -1.73
N VAL A 212 11.84 0.82 -1.84
CA VAL A 212 11.08 1.35 -0.70
C VAL A 212 10.41 0.20 0.08
N TRP A 213 9.79 -0.72 -0.63
CA TRP A 213 9.04 -1.84 -0.05
C TRP A 213 9.94 -2.87 0.61
N VAL A 214 11.12 -3.13 0.04
CA VAL A 214 12.15 -3.97 0.69
C VAL A 214 12.60 -3.34 2.01
N VAL A 215 12.88 -2.03 2.04
CA VAL A 215 13.23 -1.35 3.29
C VAL A 215 12.07 -1.40 4.29
N TYR A 216 10.83 -1.25 3.83
CA TYR A 216 9.64 -1.37 4.67
C TYR A 216 9.50 -2.76 5.31
N LEU A 217 9.64 -3.84 4.51
CA LEU A 217 9.64 -5.21 5.01
C LEU A 217 10.73 -5.44 6.06
N LEU A 218 11.93 -4.94 5.79
CA LEU A 218 13.07 -5.07 6.68
C LEU A 218 12.87 -4.33 8.01
N VAL A 219 12.31 -3.11 7.99
CA VAL A 219 11.93 -2.37 9.20
C VAL A 219 10.89 -3.17 9.99
N PHE A 220 9.88 -3.71 9.33
CA PHE A 220 8.82 -4.47 9.98
C PHE A 220 9.35 -5.76 10.62
N LEU A 221 10.11 -6.58 9.87
CA LEU A 221 10.72 -7.82 10.35
C LEU A 221 11.71 -7.58 11.49
N ALA A 222 12.59 -6.58 11.36
CA ALA A 222 13.54 -6.25 12.43
C ALA A 222 12.84 -5.76 13.70
N THR A 223 11.69 -5.09 13.58
CA THR A 223 10.87 -4.70 14.74
C THR A 223 10.24 -5.92 15.40
N LEU A 224 9.69 -6.86 14.61
CA LEU A 224 9.17 -8.14 15.12
C LEU A 224 10.26 -9.01 15.79
N ALA A 225 11.49 -8.99 15.28
CA ALA A 225 12.61 -9.73 15.84
C ALA A 225 13.05 -9.19 17.21
N LYS A 226 12.85 -7.89 17.46
CA LYS A 226 13.16 -7.22 18.74
C LYS A 226 11.98 -7.19 19.72
N ARG A 227 10.93 -7.97 19.48
CA ARG A 227 9.75 -7.99 20.34
C ARG A 227 10.08 -8.45 21.76
N LYS A 228 9.36 -7.92 22.73
CA LYS A 228 9.45 -8.35 24.14
C LYS A 228 8.52 -9.51 24.46
N GLU A 229 7.37 -9.56 23.80
CA GLU A 229 6.39 -10.64 23.96
C GLU A 229 6.77 -11.85 23.10
N PRO A 230 6.74 -13.09 23.62
CA PRO A 230 7.15 -14.27 22.85
C PRO A 230 6.23 -14.51 21.65
N HIS A 231 4.93 -14.27 21.82
CA HIS A 231 3.91 -14.41 20.78
C HIS A 231 3.81 -13.15 19.91
N ILE A 232 3.63 -13.36 18.60
CA ILE A 232 3.32 -12.29 17.65
C ILE A 232 1.80 -12.14 17.59
N TYR A 233 1.31 -10.92 17.82
CA TYR A 233 -0.12 -10.62 17.77
C TYR A 233 -0.69 -10.80 16.35
N VAL A 234 -1.94 -11.24 16.25
CA VAL A 234 -2.57 -11.62 14.96
C VAL A 234 -2.61 -10.47 13.96
N ALA A 235 -2.75 -9.21 14.40
CA ALA A 235 -2.65 -8.05 13.51
C ALA A 235 -1.34 -8.05 12.71
N ASN A 236 -0.23 -8.46 13.33
CA ASN A 236 1.08 -8.50 12.67
C ASN A 236 1.21 -9.69 11.72
N TRP A 237 0.41 -10.76 11.87
CA TRP A 237 0.35 -11.83 10.86
C TRP A 237 -0.23 -11.29 9.56
N PHE A 238 -1.34 -10.56 9.67
CA PHE A 238 -2.00 -9.89 8.55
C PHE A 238 -1.11 -8.83 7.91
N TYR A 239 -0.49 -7.95 8.69
CA TYR A 239 0.46 -6.99 8.14
C TYR A 239 1.66 -7.66 7.47
N LEU A 240 2.24 -8.71 8.06
CA LEU A 240 3.37 -9.39 7.46
C LEU A 240 2.98 -10.08 6.14
N ALA A 241 1.84 -10.78 6.12
CA ALA A 241 1.33 -11.41 4.91
C ALA A 241 1.04 -10.38 3.80
N PHE A 242 0.45 -9.25 4.16
CA PHE A 242 0.28 -8.10 3.28
C PHE A 242 1.62 -7.65 2.68
N ILE A 243 2.63 -7.34 3.51
CA ILE A 243 3.89 -6.78 3.04
C ILE A 243 4.61 -7.76 2.09
N VAL A 244 4.66 -9.04 2.48
CA VAL A 244 5.35 -10.08 1.70
C VAL A 244 4.64 -10.37 0.39
N THR A 245 3.32 -10.57 0.43
CA THR A 245 2.58 -10.90 -0.78
C THR A 245 2.58 -9.73 -1.76
N ILE A 246 2.39 -8.48 -1.31
CA ILE A 246 2.44 -7.32 -2.21
C ILE A 246 3.80 -7.19 -2.89
N ALA A 247 4.92 -7.47 -2.21
CA ALA A 247 6.23 -7.53 -2.85
C ALA A 247 6.29 -8.59 -3.96
N MET A 248 5.79 -9.80 -3.67
CA MET A 248 5.74 -10.89 -4.65
C MET A 248 4.88 -10.53 -5.87
N LEU A 249 3.69 -9.96 -5.64
CA LEU A 249 2.77 -9.55 -6.69
C LEU A 249 3.39 -8.45 -7.55
N HIS A 250 3.93 -7.41 -6.92
CA HIS A 250 4.59 -6.28 -7.59
C HIS A 250 5.70 -6.74 -8.52
N ILE A 251 6.60 -7.59 -8.02
CA ILE A 251 7.72 -8.13 -8.80
C ILE A 251 7.21 -9.04 -9.92
N GLY A 252 6.24 -9.93 -9.64
CA GLY A 252 5.76 -10.89 -10.62
C GLY A 252 4.97 -10.25 -11.77
N ASN A 253 4.11 -9.27 -11.46
CA ASN A 253 3.28 -8.60 -12.44
C ASN A 253 4.10 -7.63 -13.29
N ASN A 254 4.97 -6.83 -12.66
CA ASN A 254 5.62 -5.71 -13.32
C ASN A 254 6.95 -6.10 -14.00
N LEU A 255 7.11 -7.38 -14.34
CA LEU A 255 8.17 -7.81 -15.25
C LEU A 255 7.87 -7.21 -16.63
N ALA A 256 8.64 -6.19 -16.97
CA ALA A 256 8.54 -5.47 -18.23
C ALA A 256 9.93 -5.23 -18.82
N ILE A 257 9.99 -5.13 -20.15
CA ILE A 257 11.20 -4.77 -20.88
C ILE A 257 11.09 -3.27 -21.22
N PRO A 258 11.92 -2.40 -20.62
CA PRO A 258 12.00 -1.01 -21.03
C PRO A 258 12.40 -0.91 -22.50
N GLU A 259 11.77 0.00 -23.24
CA GLU A 259 12.20 0.33 -24.61
C GLU A 259 13.67 0.78 -24.63
N SER A 260 14.04 1.60 -23.64
CA SER A 260 15.42 1.94 -23.31
C SER A 260 15.53 2.38 -21.85
N PHE A 261 16.74 2.42 -21.30
CA PHE A 261 16.97 2.92 -19.93
C PHE A 261 16.73 4.42 -19.76
N THR A 262 16.47 5.15 -20.84
CA THR A 262 16.17 6.58 -20.83
C THR A 262 14.86 6.92 -21.52
N SER A 263 13.99 5.91 -21.74
CA SER A 263 12.59 6.06 -22.18
C SER A 263 11.64 5.75 -21.01
N SER A 264 10.55 6.49 -20.92
CA SER A 264 9.48 6.22 -19.95
C SER A 264 8.69 4.96 -20.28
N LYS A 265 8.78 4.44 -21.51
CA LYS A 265 7.97 3.31 -21.97
C LYS A 265 8.61 1.96 -21.67
N SER A 266 7.78 0.99 -21.26
CA SER A 266 8.10 -0.44 -21.24
C SER A 266 6.97 -1.29 -21.82
N TYR A 267 7.30 -2.55 -22.12
CA TYR A 267 6.36 -3.55 -22.60
C TYR A 267 6.31 -4.73 -21.62
N SER A 268 5.10 -5.20 -21.29
CA SER A 268 4.91 -6.40 -20.44
C SER A 268 5.72 -7.57 -21.00
N LEU A 269 6.36 -8.32 -20.11
CA LEU A 269 7.04 -9.57 -20.48
C LEU A 269 6.04 -10.62 -21.00
N PHE A 270 4.78 -10.53 -20.58
CA PHE A 270 3.75 -11.51 -20.87
C PHE A 270 2.78 -10.97 -21.94
N PRO A 271 2.35 -11.81 -22.90
CA PRO A 271 1.31 -11.44 -23.86
C PRO A 271 -0.03 -12.14 -23.60
N GLY A 272 -1.11 -11.53 -24.09
CA GLY A 272 -2.42 -12.16 -24.26
C GLY A 272 -3.00 -12.78 -22.98
N VAL A 273 -3.41 -14.04 -23.06
CA VAL A 273 -4.10 -14.74 -21.96
C VAL A 273 -3.20 -14.92 -20.72
N GLN A 274 -1.89 -15.07 -20.92
CA GLN A 274 -0.95 -15.18 -19.80
C GLN A 274 -0.83 -13.85 -19.07
N ASP A 275 -0.73 -12.75 -19.82
CA ASP A 275 -0.70 -11.41 -19.24
C ASP A 275 -1.99 -11.10 -18.49
N ALA A 276 -3.16 -11.46 -19.06
CA ALA A 276 -4.45 -11.30 -18.40
C ALA A 276 -4.51 -12.08 -17.06
N LEU A 277 -4.06 -13.34 -17.04
CA LEU A 277 -4.05 -14.15 -15.83
C LEU A 277 -3.14 -13.57 -14.76
N ILE A 278 -1.92 -13.16 -15.13
CA ILE A 278 -0.94 -12.55 -14.20
C ILE A 278 -1.46 -11.20 -13.70
N GLN A 279 -2.05 -10.41 -14.60
CA GLN A 279 -2.67 -9.12 -14.29
C GLN A 279 -3.78 -9.26 -13.25
N TRP A 280 -4.65 -10.26 -13.36
CA TRP A 280 -5.74 -10.43 -12.39
C TRP A 280 -5.37 -11.27 -11.18
N TRP A 281 -4.35 -12.11 -11.27
CA TRP A 281 -3.66 -12.62 -10.09
C TRP A 281 -3.09 -11.46 -9.27
N TYR A 282 -2.44 -10.48 -9.91
CA TYR A 282 -1.99 -9.25 -9.27
C TYR A 282 -3.16 -8.42 -8.76
N GLY A 283 -4.07 -7.97 -9.63
CA GLY A 283 -5.11 -7.01 -9.30
C GLY A 283 -6.04 -7.49 -8.19
N HIS A 284 -6.48 -8.75 -8.24
CA HIS A 284 -7.31 -9.30 -7.18
C HIS A 284 -6.57 -9.40 -5.85
N ASN A 285 -5.31 -9.86 -5.88
CA ASN A 285 -4.52 -9.99 -4.66
C ASN A 285 -3.95 -8.64 -4.16
N ALA A 286 -3.89 -7.61 -5.00
CA ALA A 286 -3.67 -6.24 -4.57
C ALA A 286 -4.82 -5.83 -3.65
N VAL A 287 -6.08 -6.01 -4.06
CA VAL A 287 -7.24 -5.80 -3.16
C VAL A 287 -7.17 -6.77 -1.97
N GLY A 288 -6.86 -8.05 -2.19
CA GLY A 288 -6.85 -9.07 -1.14
C GLY A 288 -5.83 -8.89 -0.03
N PHE A 289 -4.63 -8.44 -0.36
CA PHE A 289 -3.55 -8.30 0.61
C PHE A 289 -3.36 -6.86 1.03
N PHE A 290 -3.47 -5.90 0.10
CA PHE A 290 -3.36 -4.48 0.43
C PHE A 290 -4.63 -4.00 1.13
N LEU A 291 -5.80 -4.16 0.50
CA LEU A 291 -7.08 -3.58 0.98
C LEU A 291 -7.86 -4.49 1.93
N THR A 292 -7.62 -5.80 1.92
CA THR A 292 -8.25 -6.73 2.86
C THR A 292 -7.28 -7.14 3.97
N ALA A 293 -6.19 -7.86 3.69
CA ALA A 293 -5.31 -8.37 4.75
C ALA A 293 -4.68 -7.23 5.58
N GLY A 294 -4.13 -6.20 4.93
CA GLY A 294 -3.57 -5.03 5.63
C GLY A 294 -4.58 -4.32 6.53
N PHE A 295 -5.81 -4.11 6.05
CA PHE A 295 -6.88 -3.49 6.83
C PHE A 295 -7.49 -4.41 7.89
N LEU A 296 -7.47 -5.73 7.71
CA LEU A 296 -7.74 -6.68 8.78
C LEU A 296 -6.69 -6.55 9.90
N GLY A 297 -5.43 -6.29 9.55
CA GLY A 297 -4.39 -5.91 10.50
C GLY A 297 -4.76 -4.66 11.33
N MET A 298 -5.32 -3.63 10.68
CA MET A 298 -5.88 -2.47 11.39
C MET A 298 -7.04 -2.87 12.31
N MET A 299 -8.02 -3.61 11.77
CA MET A 299 -9.20 -4.05 12.52
C MET A 299 -8.82 -4.82 13.79
N TYR A 300 -7.90 -5.78 13.68
CA TYR A 300 -7.43 -6.59 14.79
C TYR A 300 -6.75 -5.79 15.90
N TYR A 301 -6.25 -4.60 15.61
CA TYR A 301 -5.72 -3.71 16.64
C TYR A 301 -6.78 -2.72 17.13
N PHE A 302 -7.37 -1.94 16.23
CA PHE A 302 -8.17 -0.77 16.60
C PHE A 302 -9.56 -1.15 17.15
N VAL A 303 -10.21 -2.20 16.65
CA VAL A 303 -11.51 -2.65 17.18
C VAL A 303 -11.42 -3.05 18.65
N PRO A 304 -10.60 -4.06 19.05
CA PRO A 304 -10.50 -4.42 20.46
C PRO A 304 -9.93 -3.29 21.32
N LYS A 305 -8.98 -2.50 20.79
CA LYS A 305 -8.36 -1.40 21.53
C LYS A 305 -9.35 -0.29 21.87
N ARG A 306 -10.23 0.07 20.93
CA ARG A 306 -11.23 1.12 21.13
C ARG A 306 -12.46 0.59 21.89
N ALA A 307 -12.85 -0.66 21.63
CA ALA A 307 -13.96 -1.29 22.35
C ALA A 307 -13.58 -1.60 23.81
N GLU A 308 -12.29 -1.68 24.13
CA GLU A 308 -11.75 -2.14 25.42
C GLU A 308 -12.28 -3.54 25.76
N ARG A 309 -12.30 -4.40 24.74
CA ARG A 309 -12.77 -5.78 24.82
C ARG A 309 -11.68 -6.71 24.28
N PRO A 310 -11.57 -7.93 24.83
CA PRO A 310 -10.70 -8.94 24.25
C PRO A 310 -11.17 -9.31 22.84
N VAL A 311 -10.25 -9.78 22.00
CA VAL A 311 -10.59 -10.39 20.71
C VAL A 311 -11.51 -11.58 20.97
N TYR A 312 -12.60 -11.69 20.20
CA TYR A 312 -13.65 -12.68 20.45
C TYR A 312 -13.15 -14.12 20.39
N SER A 313 -12.52 -14.51 19.28
CA SER A 313 -12.07 -15.90 19.08
C SER A 313 -10.67 -15.97 18.50
N TYR A 314 -9.71 -16.39 19.33
CA TYR A 314 -8.34 -16.66 18.88
C TYR A 314 -8.29 -17.83 17.88
N ARG A 315 -9.07 -18.89 18.08
CA ARG A 315 -9.13 -20.02 17.14
C ARG A 315 -9.63 -19.59 15.77
N LEU A 316 -10.66 -18.73 15.73
CA LEU A 316 -11.14 -18.14 14.49
C LEU A 316 -10.06 -17.27 13.84
N SER A 317 -9.29 -16.53 14.65
CA SER A 317 -8.14 -15.75 14.17
C SER A 317 -7.12 -16.62 13.40
N ILE A 318 -6.84 -17.83 13.89
CA ILE A 318 -5.95 -18.79 13.19
C ILE A 318 -6.59 -19.30 11.91
N VAL A 319 -7.80 -19.85 12.02
CA VAL A 319 -8.47 -20.51 10.88
C VAL A 319 -8.66 -19.52 9.76
N HIS A 320 -9.26 -18.37 10.04
CA HIS A 320 -9.57 -17.38 9.00
C HIS A 320 -8.29 -16.75 8.43
N PHE A 321 -7.22 -16.56 9.21
CA PHE A 321 -5.95 -16.07 8.67
C PHE A 321 -5.39 -17.03 7.63
N TRP A 322 -5.14 -18.29 8.00
CA TRP A 322 -4.49 -19.24 7.09
C TRP A 322 -5.32 -19.56 5.85
N SER A 323 -6.63 -19.75 6.04
CA SER A 323 -7.52 -20.01 4.91
C SER A 323 -7.70 -18.78 4.01
N LEU A 324 -7.80 -17.56 4.55
CA LEU A 324 -7.87 -16.35 3.74
C LEU A 324 -6.59 -16.18 2.92
N ILE A 325 -5.43 -16.18 3.57
CA ILE A 325 -4.13 -15.95 2.91
C ILE A 325 -3.84 -17.01 1.83
N PHE A 326 -4.25 -18.27 2.05
CA PHE A 326 -4.09 -19.31 1.05
C PHE A 326 -5.08 -19.19 -0.11
N LEU A 327 -6.38 -19.01 0.19
CA LEU A 327 -7.44 -19.06 -0.83
C LEU A 327 -7.43 -17.82 -1.73
N TYR A 328 -7.10 -16.63 -1.20
CA TYR A 328 -7.17 -15.37 -1.96
C TYR A 328 -6.32 -15.40 -3.24
N ILE A 329 -5.14 -16.06 -3.18
CA ILE A 329 -4.19 -16.15 -4.30
C ILE A 329 -4.84 -16.75 -5.56
N TRP A 330 -5.82 -17.64 -5.39
CA TRP A 330 -6.45 -18.38 -6.47
C TRP A 330 -7.63 -17.66 -7.13
N ALA A 331 -8.14 -16.58 -6.54
CA ALA A 331 -9.38 -15.96 -6.97
C ALA A 331 -9.22 -15.03 -8.19
N GLY A 332 -7.99 -14.74 -8.64
CA GLY A 332 -7.72 -13.89 -9.82
C GLY A 332 -8.56 -14.20 -11.08
N PRO A 333 -8.74 -15.47 -11.51
CA PRO A 333 -9.51 -15.81 -12.70
C PRO A 333 -11.00 -15.42 -12.68
N HIS A 334 -11.57 -15.01 -11.54
CA HIS A 334 -12.96 -14.56 -11.49
C HIS A 334 -13.21 -13.23 -12.24
N HIS A 335 -12.14 -12.49 -12.56
CA HIS A 335 -12.17 -11.31 -13.40
C HIS A 335 -12.19 -11.66 -14.90
N LEU A 336 -12.00 -12.94 -15.24
CA LEU A 336 -11.73 -13.42 -16.60
C LEU A 336 -12.75 -14.48 -17.06
N HIS A 337 -13.93 -14.48 -16.47
CA HIS A 337 -15.00 -15.39 -16.89
C HIS A 337 -15.49 -15.09 -18.30
N PHE A 338 -15.70 -16.15 -19.08
CA PHE A 338 -16.11 -16.08 -20.49
C PHE A 338 -15.19 -15.23 -21.38
N THR A 339 -13.91 -15.14 -21.01
CA THR A 339 -12.85 -14.56 -21.83
C THR A 339 -12.07 -15.67 -22.57
N ALA A 340 -10.97 -15.30 -23.23
CA ALA A 340 -10.04 -16.25 -23.84
C ALA A 340 -9.23 -17.08 -22.81
N LEU A 341 -9.34 -16.80 -21.50
CA LEU A 341 -8.73 -17.63 -20.46
C LEU A 341 -9.30 -19.06 -20.50
N PRO A 342 -8.49 -20.13 -20.41
CA PRO A 342 -8.99 -21.49 -20.42
C PRO A 342 -10.05 -21.76 -19.34
N ASP A 343 -11.07 -22.54 -19.69
CA ASP A 343 -12.21 -22.81 -18.82
C ASP A 343 -11.82 -23.42 -17.47
N TRP A 344 -10.78 -24.25 -17.43
CA TRP A 344 -10.30 -24.85 -16.18
C TRP A 344 -9.81 -23.79 -15.19
N ALA A 345 -9.11 -22.76 -15.67
CA ALA A 345 -8.57 -21.69 -14.84
C ALA A 345 -9.71 -20.79 -14.33
N GLN A 346 -10.68 -20.50 -15.19
CA GLN A 346 -11.89 -19.78 -14.79
C GLN A 346 -12.65 -20.54 -13.69
N THR A 347 -12.88 -21.85 -13.87
CA THR A 347 -13.59 -22.67 -12.88
C THR A 347 -12.83 -22.76 -11.56
N LEU A 348 -11.50 -22.78 -11.61
CA LEU A 348 -10.65 -22.70 -10.42
C LEU A 348 -10.88 -21.38 -9.67
N GLY A 349 -10.82 -20.24 -10.37
CA GLY A 349 -11.05 -18.92 -9.77
C GLY A 349 -12.44 -18.79 -9.14
N MET A 350 -13.48 -19.26 -9.83
CA MET A 350 -14.85 -19.30 -9.28
C MET A 350 -14.92 -20.16 -8.00
N THR A 351 -14.37 -21.38 -8.04
CA THR A 351 -14.45 -22.31 -6.90
C THR A 351 -13.75 -21.75 -5.67
N PHE A 352 -12.54 -21.21 -5.83
CA PHE A 352 -11.80 -20.62 -4.72
C PHE A 352 -12.43 -19.32 -4.22
N SER A 353 -13.05 -18.52 -5.09
CA SER A 353 -13.78 -17.32 -4.68
C SER A 353 -15.02 -17.64 -3.84
N ILE A 354 -15.76 -18.70 -4.17
CA ILE A 354 -16.87 -19.20 -3.33
C ILE A 354 -16.34 -19.64 -1.96
N MET A 355 -15.25 -20.40 -1.93
CA MET A 355 -14.63 -20.85 -0.67
C MET A 355 -14.09 -19.68 0.16
N LEU A 356 -13.61 -18.62 -0.49
CA LEU A 356 -13.05 -17.41 0.14
C LEU A 356 -14.07 -16.62 0.95
N TRP A 357 -15.38 -16.83 0.71
CA TRP A 357 -16.45 -16.23 1.50
C TRP A 357 -16.29 -16.50 3.00
N MET A 358 -16.11 -17.77 3.39
CA MET A 358 -16.08 -18.19 4.79
C MET A 358 -14.93 -17.56 5.61
N PRO A 359 -13.67 -17.58 5.17
CA PRO A 359 -12.60 -16.96 5.94
C PRO A 359 -12.63 -15.43 5.91
N SER A 360 -13.23 -14.83 4.87
CA SER A 360 -13.49 -13.39 4.84
C SER A 360 -14.50 -13.01 5.93
N TRP A 361 -15.63 -13.72 5.99
CA TRP A 361 -16.60 -13.55 7.07
C TRP A 361 -16.04 -13.92 8.45
N GLY A 362 -15.05 -14.81 8.53
CA GLY A 362 -14.30 -15.05 9.76
C GLY A 362 -13.69 -13.77 10.34
N GLY A 363 -13.19 -12.86 9.48
CA GLY A 363 -12.71 -11.55 9.89
C GLY A 363 -13.84 -10.65 10.40
N MET A 364 -14.95 -10.59 9.67
CA MET A 364 -16.15 -9.82 10.06
C MET A 364 -16.68 -10.28 11.41
N ILE A 365 -16.89 -11.59 11.57
CA ILE A 365 -17.42 -12.19 12.80
C ILE A 365 -16.48 -11.88 13.97
N ASN A 366 -15.16 -12.04 13.80
CA ASN A 366 -14.24 -11.77 14.89
C ASN A 366 -14.21 -10.28 15.28
N GLY A 367 -14.31 -9.37 14.31
CA GLY A 367 -14.40 -7.94 14.54
C GLY A 367 -15.70 -7.54 15.26
N LEU A 368 -16.87 -7.94 14.74
CA LEU A 368 -18.17 -7.57 15.31
C LEU A 368 -18.42 -8.25 16.65
N MET A 369 -18.10 -9.53 16.79
CA MET A 369 -18.35 -10.25 18.06
C MET A 369 -17.42 -9.79 19.18
N THR A 370 -16.28 -9.15 18.88
CA THR A 370 -15.46 -8.44 19.89
C THR A 370 -16.22 -7.31 20.58
N LEU A 371 -17.23 -6.72 19.93
CA LEU A 371 -18.08 -5.70 20.55
C LEU A 371 -19.21 -6.27 21.40
N SER A 372 -19.33 -7.60 21.53
CA SER A 372 -20.35 -8.22 22.38
C SER A 372 -20.25 -7.70 23.81
N GLY A 373 -21.33 -7.11 24.30
CA GLY A 373 -21.38 -6.43 25.61
C GLY A 373 -20.87 -4.98 25.62
N ALA A 374 -20.43 -4.43 24.49
CA ALA A 374 -20.03 -3.02 24.31
C ALA A 374 -20.81 -2.32 23.19
N TRP A 375 -21.95 -2.88 22.77
CA TRP A 375 -22.80 -2.31 21.70
C TRP A 375 -23.39 -0.95 22.06
N ASP A 376 -23.51 -0.64 23.35
CA ASP A 376 -23.89 0.69 23.85
C ASP A 376 -22.90 1.78 23.38
N LYS A 377 -21.62 1.44 23.20
CA LYS A 377 -20.60 2.35 22.67
C LYS A 377 -20.88 2.81 21.24
N LEU A 378 -21.71 2.11 20.46
CA LEU A 378 -22.17 2.62 19.17
C LEU A 378 -22.92 3.94 19.30
N ARG A 379 -23.61 4.21 20.41
CA ARG A 379 -24.36 5.46 20.57
C ARG A 379 -23.45 6.60 21.00
N THR A 380 -22.37 6.31 21.72
CA THR A 380 -21.53 7.32 22.38
C THR A 380 -20.20 7.59 21.68
N ASP A 381 -19.61 6.60 21.01
CA ASP A 381 -18.28 6.72 20.39
C ASP A 381 -18.36 6.64 18.85
N PRO A 382 -18.18 7.77 18.14
CA PRO A 382 -18.24 7.79 16.67
C PRO A 382 -17.12 6.99 16.02
N VAL A 383 -15.98 6.78 16.70
CA VAL A 383 -14.89 5.94 16.18
C VAL A 383 -15.33 4.47 16.13
N ILE A 384 -16.01 3.99 17.17
CA ILE A 384 -16.58 2.64 17.19
C ILE A 384 -17.64 2.49 16.11
N ARG A 385 -18.50 3.50 15.91
CA ARG A 385 -19.46 3.49 14.80
C ARG A 385 -18.77 3.29 13.46
N MET A 386 -17.72 4.08 13.19
CA MET A 386 -16.97 3.95 11.95
C MET A 386 -16.39 2.55 11.79
N LEU A 387 -15.69 2.03 12.82
CA LEU A 387 -15.11 0.69 12.78
C LEU A 387 -16.15 -0.42 12.55
N VAL A 388 -17.32 -0.33 13.19
CA VAL A 388 -18.41 -1.31 13.00
C VAL A 388 -19.00 -1.25 11.60
N VAL A 389 -19.30 -0.04 11.12
CA VAL A 389 -19.83 0.15 9.77
C VAL A 389 -18.82 -0.31 8.73
N SER A 390 -17.53 -0.03 8.91
CA SER A 390 -16.46 -0.55 8.04
C SER A 390 -16.45 -2.08 7.99
N VAL A 391 -16.57 -2.75 9.14
CA VAL A 391 -16.62 -4.22 9.18
C VAL A 391 -17.92 -4.77 8.56
N ALA A 392 -19.04 -4.04 8.66
CA ALA A 392 -20.29 -4.41 8.02
C ALA A 392 -20.19 -4.31 6.48
N PHE A 393 -19.63 -3.23 5.93
CA PHE A 393 -19.38 -3.11 4.49
C PHE A 393 -18.36 -4.14 3.99
N TYR A 394 -17.33 -4.44 4.79
CA TYR A 394 -16.43 -5.55 4.51
C TYR A 394 -17.17 -6.89 4.42
N GLY A 395 -18.09 -7.17 5.35
CA GLY A 395 -18.94 -8.36 5.31
C GLY A 395 -19.85 -8.43 4.09
N MET A 396 -20.46 -7.29 3.72
CA MET A 396 -21.30 -7.16 2.54
C MET A 396 -20.50 -7.44 1.25
N SER A 397 -19.39 -6.74 1.03
CA SER A 397 -18.62 -6.88 -0.21
C SER A 397 -17.92 -8.24 -0.29
N THR A 398 -17.46 -8.80 0.83
CA THR A 398 -16.90 -10.17 0.84
C THR A 398 -17.95 -11.27 0.77
N PHE A 399 -19.24 -10.93 0.70
CA PHE A 399 -20.31 -11.82 0.24
C PHE A 399 -20.66 -11.58 -1.23
N GLU A 400 -20.79 -10.31 -1.63
CA GLU A 400 -21.10 -9.93 -3.01
C GLU A 400 -20.02 -10.42 -3.99
N GLY A 401 -18.73 -10.29 -3.65
CA GLY A 401 -17.62 -10.75 -4.49
C GLY A 401 -17.73 -12.23 -4.87
N PRO A 402 -17.85 -13.15 -3.90
CA PRO A 402 -18.15 -14.56 -4.16
C PRO A 402 -19.41 -14.79 -5.02
N VAL A 403 -20.48 -14.01 -4.84
CA VAL A 403 -21.67 -14.09 -5.70
C VAL A 403 -21.34 -13.70 -7.15
N MET A 404 -20.64 -12.58 -7.35
CA MET A 404 -20.20 -12.10 -8.67
C MET A 404 -19.14 -12.99 -9.33
N SER A 405 -18.45 -13.83 -8.55
CA SER A 405 -17.49 -14.83 -9.06
C SER A 405 -18.16 -16.08 -9.63
N VAL A 406 -19.47 -16.26 -9.43
CA VAL A 406 -20.22 -17.34 -10.07
C VAL A 406 -20.38 -16.98 -11.55
N LYS A 407 -19.89 -17.82 -12.47
CA LYS A 407 -19.94 -17.55 -13.92
C LYS A 407 -21.29 -17.00 -14.39
N ALA A 408 -22.41 -17.62 -13.99
CA ALA A 408 -23.76 -17.17 -14.37
C ALA A 408 -24.14 -15.76 -13.88
N VAL A 409 -23.63 -15.33 -12.73
CA VAL A 409 -23.81 -13.95 -12.24
C VAL A 409 -22.85 -13.03 -12.96
N ASN A 410 -21.61 -13.47 -13.15
CA ASN A 410 -20.57 -12.71 -13.84
C ASN A 410 -20.95 -12.37 -15.29
N SER A 411 -21.68 -13.25 -15.99
CA SER A 411 -22.20 -12.94 -17.34
C SER A 411 -23.17 -11.75 -17.37
N LEU A 412 -23.67 -11.29 -16.23
CA LEU A 412 -24.46 -10.08 -16.08
C LEU A 412 -23.67 -8.92 -15.46
N SER A 413 -22.77 -9.19 -14.52
CA SER A 413 -22.05 -8.13 -13.80
C SER A 413 -20.81 -7.61 -14.54
N HIS A 414 -20.18 -8.44 -15.37
CA HIS A 414 -18.94 -8.10 -16.06
C HIS A 414 -19.14 -6.96 -17.07
N TYR A 415 -18.22 -6.00 -17.10
CA TYR A 415 -18.29 -4.77 -17.90
C TYR A 415 -19.49 -3.85 -17.63
N THR A 416 -20.17 -4.01 -16.48
CA THR A 416 -21.24 -3.10 -16.04
C THR A 416 -20.83 -2.29 -14.83
N ASP A 417 -21.59 -1.24 -14.51
CA ASP A 417 -21.40 -0.43 -13.30
C ASP A 417 -21.59 -1.23 -12.00
N TRP A 418 -22.10 -2.46 -12.05
CA TRP A 418 -22.13 -3.33 -10.86
C TRP A 418 -20.72 -3.61 -10.34
N THR A 419 -19.73 -3.82 -11.23
CA THR A 419 -18.34 -3.99 -10.78
C THR A 419 -17.81 -2.72 -10.08
N ILE A 420 -18.22 -1.54 -10.54
CA ILE A 420 -17.85 -0.27 -9.90
C ILE A 420 -18.57 -0.07 -8.56
N GLY A 421 -19.81 -0.54 -8.42
CA GLY A 421 -20.54 -0.51 -7.14
C GLY A 421 -20.00 -1.50 -6.10
N HIS A 422 -19.39 -2.61 -6.56
CA HIS A 422 -18.74 -3.59 -5.70
C HIS A 422 -17.38 -3.11 -5.15
N VAL A 423 -16.60 -2.42 -6.01
CA VAL A 423 -15.30 -1.80 -5.67
C VAL A 423 -15.50 -0.65 -4.68
#